data_AF-A0A8T5XK25-F1
#
_entry.id   AF-A0A8T5XK25-F1
#
_cell.length_a   1.000
_cell.length_b   1.000
_cell.length_c   1.000
_cell.angle_alpha   90.00
_cell.angle_beta   90.00
_cell.angle_gamma   90.00
#
_symmetry.space_group_name_H-M   'P 1'
#
loop_
_entity.id
_entity.type
_entity.pdbx_description
1 polymer ?
#
loop_
_entity_poly.entity_id
_entity_poly.type
_entity_poly.pdbx_seq_one_letter_code
_entity_poly.pdbx_strand_id
1 'polypeptide(L)'
;MEKDTKKKIKEVVIKLDRMAHESLLNMHFRPYESVENKADYCIMAHEQCIKDTKKELYNRFNYDEIAFLLYANVGRLYSAYINMKEQLIRRICIHYNYSISIGIRHDVDIDTLLEKVDKLTVFQSYVLIYMILEFLDFHGKKGGFTNDDLKKTFKIIPSENKDI
;
A
#
# COMPACT_ATOMS: atom_id res chain seq x y z
N MET A 1 -10.68 -49.07 16.44
CA MET A 1 -11.11 -47.90 15.65
C MET A 1 -10.27 -46.66 15.94
N GLU A 2 -10.09 -46.24 17.20
CA GLU A 2 -9.36 -44.99 17.53
C GLU A 2 -7.84 -45.02 17.22
N LYS A 3 -7.20 -46.20 17.30
CA LYS A 3 -5.77 -46.39 16.95
C LYS A 3 -5.48 -46.17 15.46
N ASP A 4 -6.38 -46.56 14.57
CA ASP A 4 -6.19 -46.40 13.12
C ASP A 4 -6.36 -44.95 12.67
N THR A 5 -7.27 -44.21 13.31
CA THR A 5 -7.45 -42.78 13.04
C THR A 5 -6.21 -41.97 13.45
N LYS A 6 -5.62 -42.26 14.62
CA LYS A 6 -4.38 -41.60 15.05
C LYS A 6 -3.19 -41.90 14.12
N LYS A 7 -3.10 -43.13 13.62
CA LYS A 7 -2.08 -43.52 12.63
C LYS A 7 -2.25 -42.76 11.31
N LYS A 8 -3.48 -42.70 10.78
CA LYS A 8 -3.80 -41.95 9.55
C LYS A 8 -3.54 -40.45 9.68
N ILE A 9 -3.89 -39.84 10.81
CA ILE A 9 -3.60 -38.42 11.06
C ILE A 9 -2.09 -38.18 11.07
N LYS A 10 -1.31 -39.04 11.72
CA LYS A 10 0.15 -38.92 11.77
C LYS A 10 0.77 -39.05 10.37
N GLU A 11 0.27 -39.97 9.55
CA GLU A 11 0.71 -40.14 8.15
C GLU A 11 0.37 -38.91 7.29
N VAL A 12 -0.81 -38.31 7.48
CA VAL A 12 -1.22 -37.08 6.79
C VAL A 12 -0.37 -35.88 7.23
N VAL A 13 -0.09 -35.73 8.52
CA VAL A 13 0.77 -34.65 9.04
C VAL A 13 2.19 -34.78 8.49
N ILE A 14 2.77 -35.98 8.49
CA ILE A 14 4.09 -36.23 7.91
C ILE A 14 4.10 -35.92 6.41
N LYS A 15 3.02 -36.27 5.70
CA LYS A 15 2.89 -35.96 4.27
C LYS A 15 2.78 -34.46 4.01
N LEU A 16 2.03 -33.73 4.84
CA LEU A 16 1.90 -32.27 4.74
C LEU A 16 3.21 -31.57 5.09
N ASP A 17 3.91 -32.00 6.13
CA ASP A 17 5.25 -31.49 6.47
C ASP A 17 6.24 -31.75 5.34
N ARG A 18 6.21 -32.94 4.75
CA ARG A 18 7.06 -33.29 3.61
C ARG A 18 6.71 -32.45 2.37
N MET A 19 5.42 -32.20 2.11
CA MET A 19 4.99 -31.33 1.01
C MET A 19 5.36 -29.87 1.26
N ALA A 20 5.26 -29.37 2.49
CA ALA A 20 5.73 -28.04 2.85
C ALA A 20 7.25 -27.94 2.73
N HIS A 21 7.99 -28.97 3.17
CA HIS A 21 9.43 -29.05 3.05
C HIS A 21 9.88 -29.15 1.58
N GLU A 22 9.23 -29.98 0.76
CA GLU A 22 9.48 -30.09 -0.68
C GLU A 22 9.05 -28.83 -1.44
N SER A 23 8.00 -28.13 -1.01
CA SER A 23 7.61 -26.83 -1.58
C SER A 23 8.61 -25.72 -1.22
N LEU A 24 9.24 -25.80 -0.04
CA LEU A 24 10.36 -24.94 0.35
C LEU A 24 11.67 -25.32 -0.36
N LEU A 25 11.88 -26.60 -0.69
CA LEU A 25 13.08 -27.11 -1.38
C LEU A 25 13.01 -27.01 -2.91
N ASN A 26 11.80 -26.96 -3.51
CA ASN A 26 11.58 -26.82 -4.95
C ASN A 26 11.53 -25.36 -5.43
N MET A 27 11.40 -24.38 -4.53
CA MET A 27 12.08 -23.10 -4.76
C MET A 27 13.57 -23.43 -4.70
N HIS A 28 14.35 -23.21 -5.76
CA HIS A 28 15.79 -23.47 -5.79
C HIS A 28 16.54 -22.77 -4.62
N PHE A 29 16.53 -23.38 -3.44
CA PHE A 29 17.26 -22.99 -2.25
C PHE A 29 18.66 -23.59 -2.37
N ARG A 30 19.55 -22.87 -3.06
CA ARG A 30 20.98 -22.95 -2.74
C ARG A 30 21.23 -22.00 -1.54
N PRO A 31 22.18 -22.34 -0.66
CA PRO A 31 22.07 -22.11 0.77
C PRO A 31 22.36 -20.65 1.15
N TYR A 32 21.38 -19.96 1.71
CA TYR A 32 21.60 -18.66 2.36
C TYR A 32 22.08 -18.89 3.81
N GLU A 33 23.34 -19.30 3.95
CA GLU A 33 23.98 -19.60 5.24
C GLU A 33 24.22 -18.36 6.10
N SER A 34 24.39 -17.18 5.51
CA SER A 34 24.60 -15.92 6.24
C SER A 34 23.28 -15.16 6.46
N VAL A 35 23.22 -14.41 7.56
CA VAL A 35 22.13 -13.47 7.86
C VAL A 35 22.00 -12.42 6.75
N GLU A 36 23.12 -12.01 6.14
CA GLU A 36 23.20 -11.04 5.05
C GLU A 36 22.38 -11.50 3.85
N ASN A 37 22.58 -12.74 3.41
CA ASN A 37 21.85 -13.30 2.28
C ASN A 37 20.32 -13.37 2.53
N LYS A 38 19.91 -13.62 3.77
CA LYS A 38 18.49 -13.59 4.15
C LYS A 38 17.94 -12.16 4.15
N ALA A 39 18.75 -11.19 4.61
CA ALA A 39 18.39 -9.79 4.56
C ALA A 39 18.22 -9.30 3.12
N ASP A 40 19.15 -9.65 2.22
CA ASP A 40 19.08 -9.30 0.80
C ASP A 40 17.81 -9.85 0.14
N TYR A 41 17.47 -11.11 0.41
CA TYR A 41 16.22 -11.70 -0.09
C TYR A 41 14.98 -10.95 0.43
N CYS A 42 14.94 -10.63 1.72
CA CYS A 42 13.83 -9.88 2.31
C CYS A 42 13.70 -8.49 1.69
N ILE A 43 14.82 -7.80 1.40
CA ILE A 43 14.82 -6.50 0.72
C ILE A 43 14.24 -6.65 -0.69
N MET A 44 14.76 -7.60 -1.49
CA MET A 44 14.26 -7.84 -2.84
C MET A 44 12.77 -8.22 -2.88
N ALA A 45 12.33 -9.09 -1.97
CA ALA A 45 10.93 -9.47 -1.85
C ALA A 45 10.05 -8.28 -1.44
N HIS A 46 10.52 -7.44 -0.52
CA HIS A 46 9.82 -6.23 -0.10
C HIS A 46 9.69 -5.22 -1.24
N GLU A 47 10.75 -4.97 -2.01
CA GLU A 47 10.73 -4.11 -3.19
C GLU A 47 9.74 -4.62 -4.24
N GLN A 48 9.71 -5.93 -4.49
CA GLN A 48 8.76 -6.53 -5.41
C GLN A 48 7.31 -6.37 -4.92
N CYS A 49 7.06 -6.59 -3.62
CA CYS A 49 5.74 -6.36 -3.01
C CYS A 49 5.29 -4.89 -3.15
N ILE A 50 6.19 -3.92 -2.91
CA ILE A 50 5.90 -2.51 -3.13
C ILE A 50 5.54 -2.27 -4.60
N LYS A 51 6.35 -2.77 -5.53
CA LYS A 51 6.16 -2.58 -6.97
C LYS A 51 4.82 -3.12 -7.45
N ASP A 52 4.42 -4.31 -7.01
CA ASP A 52 3.15 -4.90 -7.40
C ASP A 52 1.97 -4.19 -6.73
N THR A 53 2.10 -3.80 -5.46
CA THR A 53 1.07 -3.02 -4.76
C THR A 53 0.88 -1.63 -5.39
N LYS A 54 1.95 -0.97 -5.87
CA LYS A 54 1.83 0.28 -6.64
C LYS A 54 0.92 0.08 -7.87
N LYS A 55 1.04 -1.06 -8.57
CA LYS A 55 0.17 -1.36 -9.72
C LYS A 55 -1.29 -1.53 -9.34
N GLU A 56 -1.57 -2.14 -8.19
CA GLU A 56 -2.94 -2.26 -7.66
C GLU A 56 -3.56 -0.92 -7.27
N LEU A 57 -2.72 0.05 -6.89
CA LEU A 57 -3.14 1.39 -6.48
C LEU A 57 -3.25 2.37 -7.65
N TYR A 58 -2.63 2.09 -8.79
CA TYR A 58 -2.78 2.89 -10.01
C TYR A 58 -4.26 2.97 -10.41
N ASN A 59 -4.71 4.16 -10.83
CA ASN A 59 -6.11 4.43 -11.20
C ASN A 59 -7.17 4.23 -10.11
N ARG A 60 -6.79 3.85 -8.89
CA ARG A 60 -7.76 3.66 -7.80
C ARG A 60 -8.37 4.99 -7.33
N PHE A 61 -7.62 6.08 -7.48
CA PHE A 61 -8.00 7.42 -7.11
C PHE A 61 -7.98 8.35 -8.31
N ASN A 62 -8.90 9.30 -8.35
CA ASN A 62 -8.94 10.36 -9.36
C ASN A 62 -7.96 11.50 -9.01
N TYR A 63 -7.89 12.53 -9.86
CA TYR A 63 -6.98 13.66 -9.67
C TYR A 63 -7.22 14.40 -8.36
N ASP A 64 -8.47 14.75 -8.07
CA ASP A 64 -8.84 15.57 -6.92
C ASP A 64 -8.59 14.80 -5.61
N GLU A 65 -8.86 13.49 -5.61
CA GLU A 65 -8.55 12.58 -4.50
C GLU A 65 -7.03 12.51 -4.24
N ILE A 66 -6.21 12.31 -5.28
CA ILE A 66 -4.75 12.29 -5.12
C ILE A 66 -4.21 13.65 -4.69
N ALA A 67 -4.68 14.75 -5.28
CA ALA A 67 -4.26 16.10 -4.90
C ALA A 67 -4.59 16.36 -3.42
N PHE A 68 -5.80 16.01 -2.99
CA PHE A 68 -6.21 16.11 -1.59
C PHE A 68 -5.31 15.26 -0.67
N LEU A 69 -5.04 14.01 -1.04
CA LEU A 69 -4.16 13.10 -0.29
C LEU A 69 -2.73 13.66 -0.17
N LEU A 70 -2.20 14.30 -1.22
CA LEU A 70 -0.92 14.98 -1.17
C LEU A 70 -0.96 16.10 -0.12
N TYR A 71 -1.91 17.03 -0.21
CA TYR A 71 -2.05 18.13 0.76
C TYR A 71 -2.25 17.66 2.19
N ALA A 72 -3.06 16.61 2.40
CA ALA A 72 -3.32 16.05 3.73
C ALA A 72 -2.05 15.49 4.42
N ASN A 73 -1.04 15.11 3.63
CA ASN A 73 0.18 14.46 4.11
C ASN A 73 1.45 15.32 4.01
N VAL A 74 1.39 16.54 3.45
CA VAL A 74 2.52 17.48 3.43
C VAL A 74 3.02 17.80 4.84
N GLY A 75 4.34 17.63 5.07
CA GLY A 75 5.01 18.03 6.31
C GLY A 75 4.59 17.22 7.55
N ARG A 76 4.04 16.01 7.36
CA ARG A 76 3.53 15.18 8.47
C ARG A 76 4.47 14.01 8.77
N LEU A 77 4.70 13.80 10.07
CA LEU A 77 5.37 12.62 10.59
C LEU A 77 4.34 11.51 10.86
N TYR A 78 4.74 10.26 10.62
CA TYR A 78 3.93 9.09 10.90
C TYR A 78 4.36 8.45 12.23
N SER A 79 3.39 8.08 13.05
CA SER A 79 3.61 7.39 14.32
C SER A 79 3.87 5.90 14.08
N ALA A 80 4.89 5.33 14.70
CA ALA A 80 5.12 3.88 14.65
C ALA A 80 4.04 3.07 15.41
N TYR A 81 3.25 3.72 16.27
CA TYR A 81 2.25 3.07 17.13
C TYR A 81 0.87 2.97 16.48
N ILE A 82 0.66 3.61 15.34
CA ILE A 82 -0.63 3.63 14.62
C ILE A 82 -0.40 2.97 13.26
N ASN A 83 -1.26 2.01 12.90
CA ASN A 83 -1.13 1.36 11.59
C ASN A 83 -1.36 2.37 10.44
N MET A 84 -0.80 2.08 9.27
CA MET A 84 -0.76 3.05 8.17
C MET A 84 -2.14 3.43 7.61
N LYS A 85 -3.14 2.53 7.68
CA LYS A 85 -4.51 2.84 7.26
C LYS A 85 -5.14 3.89 8.16
N GLU A 86 -5.07 3.67 9.47
CA GLU A 86 -5.64 4.59 10.46
C GLU A 86 -4.96 5.96 10.41
N GLN A 87 -3.64 5.99 10.17
CA GLN A 87 -2.93 7.25 9.94
C GLN A 87 -3.46 7.99 8.71
N LEU A 88 -3.66 7.30 7.59
CA LEU A 88 -4.17 7.91 6.36
C LEU A 88 -5.57 8.50 6.56
N ILE A 89 -6.49 7.74 7.17
CA ILE A 89 -7.85 8.19 7.50
C ILE A 89 -7.78 9.43 8.40
N ARG A 90 -6.99 9.38 9.47
CA ARG A 90 -6.84 10.50 10.40
C ARG A 90 -6.32 11.76 9.70
N ARG A 91 -5.39 11.61 8.74
CA ARG A 91 -4.85 12.73 7.97
C ARG A 91 -5.89 13.38 7.07
N ILE A 92 -6.69 12.57 6.38
CA ILE A 92 -7.81 13.03 5.56
C ILE A 92 -8.78 13.85 6.42
N CYS A 93 -9.24 13.28 7.54
CA CYS A 93 -10.20 13.94 8.43
C CYS A 93 -9.66 15.24 9.04
N ILE A 94 -8.39 15.25 9.50
CA ILE A 94 -7.77 16.46 10.05
C ILE A 94 -7.66 17.55 8.98
N HIS A 95 -7.19 17.20 7.78
CA HIS A 95 -7.03 18.17 6.70
C HIS A 95 -8.37 18.74 6.26
N TYR A 96 -9.37 17.89 6.07
CA TYR A 96 -10.73 18.31 5.69
C TYR A 96 -11.33 19.29 6.70
N ASN A 97 -11.32 18.93 7.99
CA ASN A 97 -11.86 19.78 9.05
C ASN A 97 -11.10 21.12 9.15
N TYR A 98 -9.77 21.08 9.01
CA TYR A 98 -8.97 22.30 8.98
C TYR A 98 -9.35 23.18 7.79
N SER A 99 -9.43 22.61 6.58
CA SER A 99 -9.80 23.36 5.37
C SER A 99 -11.18 24.00 5.46
N ILE A 100 -12.18 23.28 5.98
CA ILE A 100 -13.51 23.86 6.26
C ILE A 100 -13.38 25.05 7.22
N SER A 101 -12.61 24.90 8.30
CA SER A 101 -12.48 25.95 9.32
C SER A 101 -11.85 27.24 8.79
N ILE A 102 -11.08 27.18 7.72
CA ILE A 102 -10.45 28.34 7.06
C ILE A 102 -11.10 28.70 5.71
N GLY A 103 -12.27 28.13 5.41
CA GLY A 103 -13.06 28.45 4.21
C GLY A 103 -12.49 27.90 2.89
N ILE A 104 -11.51 26.99 2.94
CA ILE A 104 -11.00 26.31 1.73
C ILE A 104 -11.97 25.18 1.37
N ARG A 105 -12.51 25.24 0.16
CA ARG A 105 -13.29 24.16 -0.45
C ARG A 105 -12.37 23.29 -1.31
N HIS A 106 -12.62 22.00 -1.26
CA HIS A 106 -11.97 21.00 -2.10
C HIS A 106 -13.02 20.38 -3.00
N ASP A 107 -12.69 20.16 -4.27
CA ASP A 107 -13.55 19.48 -5.24
C ASP A 107 -13.40 17.96 -5.11
N VAL A 108 -13.50 17.46 -3.87
CA VAL A 108 -13.38 16.02 -3.57
C VAL A 108 -14.56 15.57 -2.71
N ASP A 109 -15.17 14.45 -3.08
CA ASP A 109 -16.13 13.75 -2.23
C ASP A 109 -15.35 12.97 -1.16
N ILE A 110 -15.35 13.53 0.06
CA ILE A 110 -14.60 12.98 1.19
C ILE A 110 -15.14 11.63 1.64
N ASP A 111 -16.46 11.41 1.56
CA ASP A 111 -17.06 10.14 1.99
C ASP A 111 -16.63 9.02 1.05
N THR A 112 -16.68 9.29 -0.27
CA THR A 112 -16.16 8.37 -1.30
C THR A 112 -14.66 8.10 -1.11
N LEU A 113 -13.85 9.13 -0.83
CA LEU A 113 -12.42 8.98 -0.59
C LEU A 113 -12.14 8.11 0.65
N LEU A 114 -12.84 8.35 1.75
CA LEU A 114 -12.70 7.58 2.99
C LEU A 114 -13.10 6.11 2.78
N GLU A 115 -14.18 5.84 2.05
CA GLU A 115 -14.59 4.47 1.72
C GLU A 115 -13.52 3.74 0.88
N LYS A 116 -12.92 4.42 -0.10
CA LYS A 116 -11.82 3.86 -0.91
C LYS A 116 -10.61 3.49 -0.06
N VAL A 117 -10.26 4.36 0.89
CA VAL A 117 -9.14 4.16 1.82
C VAL A 117 -9.42 3.04 2.82
N ASP A 118 -10.63 2.96 3.35
CA ASP A 118 -11.02 1.91 4.30
C ASP A 118 -10.93 0.51 3.67
N LYS A 119 -11.24 0.39 2.38
CA LYS A 119 -11.10 -0.85 1.58
C LYS A 119 -9.65 -1.25 1.28
N LEU A 120 -8.65 -0.44 1.62
CA LEU A 120 -7.24 -0.82 1.45
C LEU A 120 -6.81 -1.82 2.51
N THR A 121 -5.80 -2.65 2.24
CA THR A 121 -5.07 -3.33 3.32
C THR A 121 -4.15 -2.34 4.04
N VAL A 122 -3.64 -2.73 5.21
CA VAL A 122 -2.62 -1.92 5.92
C VAL A 122 -1.38 -1.72 5.05
N PHE A 123 -0.97 -2.76 4.30
CA PHE A 123 0.18 -2.68 3.40
C PHE A 123 -0.10 -1.80 2.17
N GLN A 124 -1.28 -1.88 1.57
CA GLN A 124 -1.69 -0.95 0.51
C GLN A 124 -1.71 0.50 0.99
N SER A 125 -2.15 0.75 2.23
CA SER A 125 -2.12 2.10 2.83
C SER A 125 -0.68 2.59 3.03
N TYR A 126 0.22 1.71 3.46
CA TYR A 126 1.65 2.00 3.54
C TYR A 126 2.23 2.38 2.16
N VAL A 127 1.94 1.60 1.12
CA VAL A 127 2.46 1.86 -0.23
C VAL A 127 1.88 3.15 -0.81
N LEU A 128 0.61 3.47 -0.54
CA LEU A 128 0.01 4.74 -0.94
C LEU A 128 0.71 5.94 -0.28
N ILE A 129 0.98 5.86 1.02
CA ILE A 129 1.78 6.87 1.74
C ILE A 129 3.18 6.97 1.13
N TYR A 130 3.82 5.84 0.84
CA TYR A 130 5.14 5.82 0.21
C TYR A 130 5.13 6.52 -1.16
N MET A 131 4.13 6.27 -2.01
CA MET A 131 3.96 6.96 -3.30
C MET A 131 3.76 8.48 -3.13
N ILE A 132 2.97 8.90 -2.13
CA ILE A 132 2.76 10.32 -1.79
C ILE A 132 4.08 10.98 -1.38
N LEU A 133 4.85 10.34 -0.50
CA LEU A 133 6.13 10.88 -0.02
C LEU A 133 7.18 10.93 -1.13
N GLU A 134 7.28 9.89 -1.95
CA GLU A 134 8.16 9.85 -3.13
C GLU A 134 7.84 11.00 -4.09
N PHE A 135 6.55 11.24 -4.34
CA PHE A 135 6.10 12.36 -5.17
C PHE A 135 6.46 13.72 -4.56
N LEU A 136 6.17 13.92 -3.26
CA LEU A 136 6.46 15.17 -2.57
C LEU A 136 7.96 15.45 -2.46
N ASP A 137 8.82 14.45 -2.29
CA ASP A 137 10.28 14.67 -2.26
C ASP A 137 10.82 15.05 -3.64
N PHE A 138 10.28 14.47 -4.71
CA PHE A 138 10.71 14.76 -6.08
C PHE A 138 10.19 16.10 -6.61
N HIS A 139 8.92 16.43 -6.34
CA HIS A 139 8.26 17.63 -6.88
C HIS A 139 8.20 18.80 -5.88
N GLY A 140 8.18 18.54 -4.57
CA GLY A 140 8.18 19.59 -3.53
C GLY A 140 9.43 20.47 -3.55
N LYS A 141 10.55 19.97 -4.10
CA LYS A 141 11.78 20.76 -4.33
C LYS A 141 11.66 21.76 -5.50
N LYS A 142 10.62 21.66 -6.34
CA LYS A 142 10.47 22.46 -7.57
C LYS A 142 9.43 23.59 -7.48
N GLY A 143 8.87 23.87 -6.30
CA GLY A 143 7.92 24.97 -6.11
C GLY A 143 6.47 24.67 -6.52
N GLY A 144 6.12 23.40 -6.74
CA GLY A 144 4.77 22.95 -7.10
C GLY A 144 4.79 21.67 -7.93
N PHE A 145 3.62 21.14 -8.24
CA PHE A 145 3.42 20.03 -9.17
C PHE A 145 2.25 20.30 -10.11
N THR A 146 2.29 19.70 -11.30
CA THR A 146 1.25 19.82 -12.32
C THR A 146 0.35 18.59 -12.35
N ASN A 147 -0.80 18.69 -13.03
CA ASN A 147 -1.67 17.54 -13.28
C ASN A 147 -0.94 16.43 -14.05
N ASP A 148 -0.01 16.76 -14.94
CA ASP A 148 0.74 15.76 -15.70
C ASP A 148 1.76 15.01 -14.83
N ASP A 149 2.29 15.65 -13.78
CA ASP A 149 3.11 14.97 -12.78
C ASP A 149 2.29 13.92 -12.02
N LEU A 150 1.06 14.27 -11.64
CA LEU A 150 0.11 13.35 -11.00
C LEU A 150 -0.22 12.17 -11.91
N LYS A 151 -0.52 12.44 -13.19
CA LYS A 151 -0.74 11.40 -14.22
C LYS A 151 0.41 10.42 -14.29
N LYS A 152 1.63 10.94 -14.38
CA LYS A 152 2.81 10.11 -14.61
C LYS A 152 3.08 9.18 -13.42
N THR A 153 2.92 9.70 -12.20
CA THR A 153 3.29 8.99 -10.96
C THR A 153 2.19 8.03 -10.49
N PHE A 154 0.94 8.47 -10.49
CA PHE A 154 -0.20 7.66 -10.03
C PHE A 154 -0.91 6.90 -11.15
N LYS A 155 -0.44 7.09 -12.40
CA LYS A 155 -0.97 6.46 -13.61
C LYS A 155 -2.46 6.67 -13.81
N ILE A 156 -2.97 7.83 -13.36
CA ILE A 156 -4.36 8.25 -13.46
C ILE A 156 -4.74 8.39 -14.94
N ILE A 157 -5.65 7.54 -15.41
CA ILE A 157 -6.28 7.62 -16.71
C ILE A 157 -7.38 8.68 -16.56
N PRO A 158 -7.47 9.66 -17.48
CA PRO A 158 -8.61 10.57 -17.51
C PRO A 158 -9.90 9.76 -17.57
N SER A 159 -10.86 10.03 -16.68
CA SER A 159 -12.20 9.47 -16.86
C SER A 159 -12.71 9.96 -18.21
N GLU A 160 -12.88 9.05 -19.17
CA GLU A 160 -13.54 9.37 -20.44
C GLU A 160 -14.92 9.94 -20.11
N ASN A 161 -15.17 11.16 -20.59
CA ASN A 161 -16.44 11.84 -20.73
C ASN A 161 -17.50 11.60 -19.64
N LYS A 162 -17.64 12.57 -18.74
CA LYS A 162 -18.97 13.05 -18.39
C LYS A 162 -19.18 14.39 -19.07
N ASP A 163 -19.52 14.32 -20.36
CA ASP A 163 -20.20 15.44 -21.02
C ASP A 163 -21.50 15.70 -20.23
N ILE A 164 -21.62 16.90 -19.67
CA ILE A 164 -22.90 17.52 -19.29
C ILE A 164 -23.12 18.66 -20.27
#